data_AF-A0A6J6UTL0-F1
#
_entry.id   AF-A0A6J6UTL0-F1
#
_cell.length_a   1.000
_cell.length_b   1.000
_cell.length_c   1.000
_cell.angle_alpha   90.00
_cell.angle_beta   90.00
_cell.angle_gamma   90.00
#
_symmetry.space_group_name_H-M   'P 1'
#
loop_
_entity.id
_entity.type
_entity.pdbx_description
1 polymer ?
#
loop_
_entity_poly.entity_id
_entity_poly.type
_entity_poly.pdbx_seq_one_letter_code
_entity_poly.pdbx_strand_id
1 'polypeptide(L)'
;MPTTMKDIKDLAKKLEKFDSELLELAKQPDRVIEVNRDGVITHWQAATILSQAVHHAIEHRCQAVTALEFKGYKAPDLDDYDVWGYELSTK
;
A
#
# COMPACT_ATOMS: atom_id res chain seq x y z
N MET A 1 -14.94 -10.22 0.86
CA MET A 1 -14.75 -9.24 1.94
C MET A 1 -14.65 -9.99 3.26
N PRO A 2 -13.75 -9.61 4.17
CA PRO A 2 -13.66 -10.21 5.51
C PRO A 2 -15.02 -10.13 6.22
N THR A 3 -15.48 -11.22 6.85
CA THR A 3 -16.74 -11.24 7.61
C THR A 3 -16.52 -11.53 9.09
N THR A 4 -15.32 -11.99 9.45
CA THR A 4 -14.92 -12.31 10.83
C THR A 4 -13.61 -11.62 11.21
N MET A 5 -13.35 -11.51 12.52
CA MET A 5 -12.06 -11.03 13.02
C MET A 5 -10.88 -11.94 12.64
N LYS A 6 -11.13 -13.23 12.40
CA LYS A 6 -10.11 -14.14 11.89
C LYS A 6 -9.72 -13.75 10.47
N ASP A 7 -10.68 -13.46 9.61
CA ASP A 7 -10.41 -13.05 8.21
C ASP A 7 -9.59 -11.77 8.16
N ILE A 8 -9.84 -10.81 9.07
CA ILE A 8 -9.05 -9.58 9.19
C ILE A 8 -7.59 -9.92 9.55
N LYS A 9 -7.36 -10.82 10.51
CA LYS A 9 -6.00 -11.23 10.90
C LYS A 9 -5.28 -11.97 9.78
N ASP A 10 -5.98 -12.84 9.07
CA ASP A 10 -5.41 -13.59 7.95
C ASP A 10 -5.10 -12.65 6.76
N LEU A 11 -5.95 -11.64 6.52
CA LEU A 11 -5.67 -10.59 5.54
C LEU A 11 -4.45 -9.76 5.94
N ALA A 12 -4.33 -9.36 7.21
CA ALA A 12 -3.17 -8.60 7.70
C ALA A 12 -1.85 -9.33 7.46
N LYS A 13 -1.78 -10.64 7.73
CA LYS A 13 -0.59 -11.48 7.44
C LYS A 13 -0.26 -11.53 5.95
N LYS A 14 -1.29 -11.57 5.09
CA LYS A 14 -1.10 -11.56 3.64
C LYS A 14 -0.56 -10.21 3.16
N LEU A 15 -1.05 -9.12 3.74
CA LEU A 15 -0.56 -7.77 3.45
C LEU A 15 0.89 -7.58 3.91
N GLU A 16 1.26 -8.09 5.08
CA GLU A 16 2.65 -8.09 5.57
C GLU A 16 3.60 -8.80 4.59
N LYS A 17 3.20 -9.97 4.08
CA LYS A 17 3.95 -10.66 3.04
C LYS A 17 4.14 -9.78 1.79
N PHE A 18 3.08 -9.19 1.27
CA PHE A 18 3.16 -8.34 0.07
C PHE A 18 4.01 -7.09 0.28
N ASP A 19 3.93 -6.49 1.47
CA ASP A 19 4.77 -5.34 1.84
C ASP A 19 6.25 -5.72 1.79
N SER A 20 6.64 -6.85 2.39
CA SER A 20 8.02 -7.34 2.32
C SER A 20 8.50 -7.61 0.89
N GLU A 21 7.63 -8.14 0.02
CA GLU A 21 7.95 -8.39 -1.39
C GLU A 21 8.17 -7.08 -2.16
N LEU A 22 7.34 -6.05 -1.90
CA LEU A 22 7.51 -4.71 -2.50
C LEU A 22 8.81 -4.05 -2.04
N LEU A 23 9.18 -4.19 -0.76
CA LEU A 23 10.44 -3.69 -0.23
C LEU A 23 11.65 -4.36 -0.87
N GLU A 24 11.64 -5.67 -1.07
CA GLU A 24 12.71 -6.37 -1.78
C GLU A 24 12.80 -5.96 -3.25
N LEU A 25 11.67 -5.71 -3.91
CA LEU A 25 11.63 -5.20 -5.28
C LEU A 25 12.20 -3.79 -5.39
N ALA A 26 11.97 -2.93 -4.39
CA ALA A 26 12.48 -1.56 -4.34
C ALA A 26 14.01 -1.48 -4.20
N LYS A 27 14.67 -2.54 -3.71
CA LYS A 27 16.14 -2.62 -3.61
C LYS A 27 16.81 -2.98 -4.94
N GLN A 28 16.04 -3.45 -5.92
CA GLN A 28 16.58 -3.86 -7.22
C GLN A 28 16.80 -2.64 -8.12
N PRO A 29 17.73 -2.71 -9.09
CA PRO A 29 17.87 -1.69 -10.11
C PRO A 29 16.55 -1.44 -10.85
N ASP A 30 16.28 -0.18 -11.17
CA ASP A 30 15.11 0.18 -11.95
C ASP A 30 15.20 -0.45 -13.35
N ARG A 31 14.03 -0.83 -13.88
CA ARG A 31 13.92 -1.60 -15.13
C ARG A 31 12.54 -1.42 -15.73
N VAL A 32 12.46 -1.66 -17.04
CA VAL A 32 11.17 -1.74 -17.73
C VAL A 32 10.52 -3.10 -17.45
N ILE A 33 9.26 -3.06 -17.03
CA ILE A 33 8.40 -4.22 -16.79
C ILE A 33 7.38 -4.29 -17.92
N GLU A 34 7.33 -5.44 -18.59
CA GLU A 34 6.24 -5.79 -19.49
C GLU A 34 5.02 -6.23 -18.68
N VAL A 35 3.89 -5.59 -18.93
CA VAL A 35 2.62 -5.87 -18.26
C VAL A 35 1.59 -6.24 -19.31
N ASN A 36 1.14 -7.50 -19.28
CA ASN A 36 0.05 -7.99 -20.11
C ASN A 36 -1.27 -7.93 -19.33
N ARG A 37 -2.21 -7.10 -19.81
CA ARG A 37 -3.59 -7.03 -19.30
C ARG A 37 -4.53 -7.40 -20.42
N ASP A 38 -5.13 -8.59 -20.33
CA ASP A 38 -6.12 -9.10 -21.28
C ASP A 38 -5.67 -9.03 -22.75
N GLY A 39 -4.39 -9.36 -23.00
CA GLY A 39 -3.79 -9.35 -24.34
C GLY A 39 -3.22 -8.00 -24.76
N VAL A 40 -3.41 -6.93 -23.97
CA VAL A 40 -2.78 -5.63 -24.19
C VAL A 40 -1.45 -5.58 -23.44
N ILE A 41 -0.36 -5.50 -24.20
CA ILE A 41 1.00 -5.39 -23.67
C ILE A 41 1.37 -3.93 -23.47
N THR A 42 1.81 -3.58 -22.27
CA THR A 42 2.28 -2.25 -21.90
C THR A 42 3.64 -2.34 -21.20
N HIS A 43 4.40 -1.25 -21.23
CA HIS A 43 5.75 -1.19 -20.67
C HIS A 43 5.82 -0.05 -19.65
N TRP A 44 6.25 -0.35 -18.43
CA TRP A 44 6.29 0.61 -17.33
C TRP A 44 7.63 0.53 -16.62
N GLN A 45 8.12 1.65 -16.08
CA GLN A 45 9.27 1.59 -15.17
C GLN A 45 8.85 0.93 -13.86
N ALA A 46 9.70 0.08 -13.30
CA ALA A 46 9.46 -0.56 -12.01
C ALA A 46 9.27 0.50 -10.92
N ALA A 47 10.05 1.58 -10.95
CA ALA A 47 9.88 2.73 -10.06
C ALA A 47 8.47 3.37 -10.15
N THR A 48 7.88 3.44 -11.34
CA THR A 48 6.49 3.94 -11.51
C THR A 48 5.50 3.00 -10.85
N ILE A 49 5.64 1.68 -11.03
CA ILE A 49 4.72 0.70 -10.41
C ILE A 49 4.83 0.77 -8.88
N LEU A 50 6.06 0.81 -8.34
CA LEU A 50 6.30 0.84 -6.90
C LEU A 50 5.78 2.13 -6.25
N SER A 51 6.03 3.29 -6.86
CA SER A 51 5.49 4.57 -6.36
C SER A 51 3.97 4.60 -6.42
N GLN A 52 3.34 4.08 -7.48
CA GLN A 52 1.88 3.98 -7.56
C GLN A 52 1.30 3.06 -6.47
N ALA A 53 1.98 1.99 -6.09
CA ALA A 53 1.55 1.14 -4.98
C ALA A 53 1.51 1.92 -3.65
N VAL A 54 2.52 2.76 -3.38
CA VAL A 54 2.55 3.63 -2.19
C VAL A 54 1.40 4.65 -2.24
N HIS A 55 1.21 5.35 -3.36
CA HIS A 55 0.15 6.35 -3.50
C HIS A 55 -1.26 5.75 -3.36
N HIS A 56 -1.50 4.58 -3.97
CA HIS A 56 -2.78 3.91 -3.88
C HIS A 56 -3.07 3.38 -2.47
N ALA A 57 -2.04 2.93 -1.74
CA ALA A 57 -2.19 2.56 -0.34
C ALA A 57 -2.59 3.77 0.53
N ILE A 58 -2.02 4.95 0.28
CA ILE A 58 -2.40 6.20 0.97
C ILE A 58 -3.86 6.56 0.69
N GLU A 59 -4.30 6.49 -0.57
CA GLU A 59 -5.69 6.73 -0.97
C GLU A 59 -6.66 5.81 -0.20
N HIS A 60 -6.39 4.50 -0.17
CA HIS A 60 -7.23 3.55 0.54
C HIS A 60 -7.20 3.73 2.06
N ARG A 61 -6.06 4.11 2.66
CA ARG A 61 -6.00 4.46 4.10
C ARG A 61 -6.88 5.66 4.42
N CYS A 62 -6.85 6.70 3.59
CA CYS A 62 -7.71 7.87 3.72
C CYS A 62 -9.20 7.48 3.68
N GLN A 63 -9.59 6.66 2.71
CA GLN A 63 -10.96 6.13 2.63
C GLN A 63 -11.35 5.32 3.88
N ALA A 64 -10.46 4.46 4.37
CA ALA A 64 -10.71 3.62 5.54
C ALA A 64 -10.85 4.43 6.83
N VAL A 65 -9.95 5.39 7.06
CA VAL A 65 -9.98 6.30 8.22
C VAL A 65 -11.23 7.17 8.20
N THR A 66 -11.56 7.75 7.05
CA THR A 66 -12.79 8.54 6.87
C THR A 66 -14.03 7.73 7.24
N ALA A 67 -14.09 6.46 6.83
CA ALA A 67 -15.21 5.58 7.17
C ALA A 67 -15.30 5.25 8.67
N LEU A 68 -14.16 5.11 9.36
CA LEU A 68 -14.11 4.91 10.81
C LEU A 68 -14.62 6.14 11.56
N GLU A 69 -14.11 7.32 11.21
CA GLU A 69 -14.51 8.60 11.82
C GLU A 69 -15.99 8.89 11.58
N PHE A 70 -16.48 8.68 10.36
CA PHE A 70 -17.91 8.82 10.04
C PHE A 70 -18.82 7.93 10.89
N LYS A 71 -18.30 6.78 11.35
CA LYS A 71 -19.00 5.86 12.26
C LYS A 71 -18.79 6.17 13.74
N GLY A 72 -18.06 7.23 14.09
CA GLY A 72 -17.79 7.66 15.45
C GLY A 72 -16.66 6.89 16.16
N TYR A 73 -15.84 6.14 15.41
CA TYR A 73 -14.65 5.50 15.95
C TYR A 73 -13.47 6.48 15.93
N LYS A 74 -12.61 6.42 16.96
CA LYS A 74 -11.31 7.10 16.93
C LYS A 74 -10.44 6.43 15.87
N ALA A 75 -10.12 7.15 14.80
CA ALA A 75 -9.24 6.66 13.76
C ALA A 75 -7.76 6.97 14.08
N PRO A 76 -6.82 6.24 13.46
CA PRO A 76 -5.40 6.59 13.47
C PRO A 76 -5.16 7.95 12.79
N ASP A 77 -4.16 8.69 13.27
CA ASP A 77 -3.68 9.90 12.60
C ASP A 77 -2.89 9.48 11.35
N LEU A 78 -3.26 10.01 10.19
CA LEU A 78 -2.62 9.66 8.93
C LEU A 78 -1.29 10.39 8.70
N ASP A 79 -1.06 11.51 9.41
CA ASP A 79 0.18 12.26 9.33
C ASP A 79 1.38 11.43 9.84
N ASP A 80 1.12 10.50 10.79
CA ASP A 80 2.13 9.55 11.27
C ASP A 80 2.60 8.56 10.20
N TYR A 81 1.84 8.39 9.11
CA TYR A 81 2.07 7.38 8.06
C TYR A 81 2.38 7.97 6.68
N ASP A 82 2.50 9.29 6.58
CA ASP A 82 2.87 9.96 5.35
C ASP A 82 4.39 10.00 5.15
N VAL A 83 4.84 10.59 4.03
CA VAL A 83 6.27 10.67 3.71
C VAL A 83 7.05 11.51 4.73
N TRP A 84 6.42 12.52 5.33
CA TRP A 84 7.04 13.41 6.30
C TRP A 84 7.08 12.78 7.69
N GLY A 85 6.00 12.11 8.10
CA GLY A 85 5.97 11.27 9.31
C GLY A 85 7.06 10.20 9.26
N TYR A 86 7.23 9.53 8.12
CA TYR A 86 8.34 8.59 7.93
C TYR A 86 9.72 9.28 8.05
N GLU A 87 9.94 10.40 7.35
CA GLU A 87 11.22 11.11 7.37
C GLU A 87 11.61 11.53 8.81
N LEU A 88 10.65 12.07 9.55
CA LEU A 88 10.84 12.48 10.95
C LEU A 88 11.11 11.29 11.87
N SER A 89 10.54 10.12 11.60
CA SER A 89 10.73 8.90 12.41
C SER A 89 12.09 8.22 12.23
N THR A 90 12.80 8.54 11.14
CA THR A 90 14.07 7.89 10.75
C THR A 90 15.32 8.71 11.09
N LYS A 91 15.15 9.89 11.68
CA LYS A 91 16.21 10.73 12.23
C LYS A 91 16.45 10.40 13.71
#